data_AF-A5YJ31-F1
#
_entry.id   AF-A5YJ31-F1
#
_cell.length_a   1.000
_cell.length_b   1.000
_cell.length_c   1.000
_cell.angle_alpha   90.00
_cell.angle_beta   90.00
_cell.angle_gamma   90.00
#
_symmetry.space_group_name_H-M   'P 1'
#
loop_
_entity.id
_entity.type
_entity.pdbx_description
1 polymer ?
#
loop_
_entity_poly.entity_id
_entity_poly.type
_entity_poly.pdbx_seq_one_letter_code
_entity_poly.pdbx_strand_id
1 'polypeptide(L)'
;ALGTMLGKMLAESGGADQIALTITRVAGNGRISWAMMVIGLLIGLPVFFEVGFVLLIPLVFTLARRTSTPMLLLALPIGAALSVTHAMIPPHPATLLALSAYHADTGRTIFWGVIIGTPIAALAGPIYAKFITPRIQIAGHAGLEDQFASKDVHENLPPFSITVLTILSRFLLMLLGSVADLVSQPGSTANTILHFIGNTDIALLLATILSFYVLGQARGFSRETILRFTNECLGPTALIMLLVGAGGGFARELVDSGVSKPITDLALGAHVPLLVLAWLLAVVVRVPAGSATVAMSTASGIVGPILLHSHG
;
A
#
# COMPACT_ATOMS: atom_id res chain seq x y z
N ALA A 1 9.62 -5.71 -7.81
CA ALA A 1 10.83 -6.23 -7.15
C ALA A 1 11.41 -5.23 -6.15
N LEU A 2 11.75 -4.00 -6.54
CA LEU A 2 12.36 -3.03 -5.62
C LEU A 2 11.47 -2.68 -4.41
N GLY A 3 10.16 -2.54 -4.60
CA GLY A 3 9.21 -2.31 -3.51
C GLY A 3 9.08 -3.49 -2.55
N THR A 4 9.02 -4.72 -3.07
CA THR A 4 9.04 -5.94 -2.23
C THR A 4 10.34 -6.04 -1.44
N MET A 5 11.49 -5.69 -2.05
CA MET A 5 12.79 -5.66 -1.37
C MET A 5 12.83 -4.63 -0.24
N LEU A 6 12.35 -3.40 -0.47
CA LEU A 6 12.26 -2.37 0.57
C LEU A 6 11.39 -2.84 1.75
N GLY A 7 10.23 -3.43 1.47
CA GLY A 7 9.35 -3.99 2.48
C GLY A 7 9.96 -5.18 3.24
N LYS A 8 10.67 -6.07 2.54
CA LYS A 8 11.38 -7.20 3.15
C LYS A 8 12.51 -6.72 4.06
N MET A 9 13.28 -5.71 3.65
CA MET A 9 14.30 -5.12 4.51
C MET A 9 13.69 -4.49 5.76
N LEU A 10 12.56 -3.79 5.64
CA LEU A 10 11.84 -3.24 6.78
C LEU A 10 11.39 -4.33 7.77
N ALA A 11 10.91 -5.47 7.24
CA ALA A 11 10.48 -6.60 8.03
C ALA A 11 11.64 -7.28 8.76
N GLU A 12 12.67 -7.69 8.02
CA GLU A 12 13.77 -8.50 8.57
C GLU A 12 14.69 -7.68 9.48
N SER A 13 14.78 -6.35 9.30
CA SER A 13 15.57 -5.46 10.15
C SER A 13 14.94 -5.14 11.51
N GLY A 14 13.71 -5.59 11.78
CA GLY A 14 12.93 -5.16 12.94
C GLY A 14 12.44 -3.72 12.86
N GLY A 15 12.58 -3.04 11.71
CA GLY A 15 12.12 -1.66 11.57
C GLY A 15 10.60 -1.53 11.69
N ALA A 16 9.84 -2.51 11.19
CA ALA A 16 8.40 -2.53 11.36
C ALA A 16 8.01 -2.69 12.85
N ASP A 17 8.72 -3.52 13.61
CA ASP A 17 8.52 -3.70 15.05
C ASP A 17 8.83 -2.41 15.82
N GLN A 18 9.92 -1.72 15.47
CA GLN A 18 10.24 -0.43 16.07
C GLN A 18 9.12 0.60 15.88
N ILE A 19 8.57 0.70 14.66
CA ILE A 19 7.48 1.62 14.35
C ILE A 19 6.27 1.29 15.20
N ALA A 20 5.90 0.01 15.23
CA ALA A 20 4.79 -0.50 16.01
C ALA A 20 4.92 -0.20 17.51
N LEU A 21 6.05 -0.56 18.11
CA LEU A 21 6.31 -0.38 19.54
C LEU A 21 6.36 1.11 19.92
N THR A 22 7.00 1.94 19.10
CA THR A 22 7.14 3.38 19.36
C THR A 22 5.77 4.08 19.31
N ILE A 23 4.99 3.84 18.26
CA ILE A 23 3.67 4.48 18.09
C ILE A 23 2.71 4.02 19.17
N THR A 24 2.74 2.73 19.53
CA THR A 24 1.90 2.20 20.61
C THR A 24 2.25 2.82 21.97
N ARG A 25 3.55 2.97 22.27
CA ARG A 25 4.02 3.61 23.50
C ARG A 25 3.58 5.07 23.60
N VAL A 26 3.61 5.80 22.49
CA VAL A 26 3.21 7.22 22.43
C VAL A 26 1.69 7.38 22.52
N ALA A 27 0.91 6.51 21.88
CA ALA A 27 -0.54 6.62 21.85
C ALA A 27 -1.22 6.33 23.20
N GLY A 28 -0.63 5.47 24.02
CA GLY A 28 -1.17 5.03 25.30
C GLY A 28 -2.41 4.12 25.16
N ASN A 29 -2.88 3.56 26.28
CA ASN A 29 -3.91 2.51 26.28
C ASN A 29 -5.28 2.96 25.73
N GLY A 30 -5.61 4.27 25.82
CA GLY A 30 -6.92 4.79 25.40
C GLY A 30 -7.09 5.00 23.90
N ARG A 31 -6.01 4.92 23.10
CA ARG A 31 -6.04 5.23 21.66
C ARG A 31 -5.37 4.15 20.79
N ILE A 32 -5.28 2.92 21.30
CA ILE A 32 -4.57 1.85 20.61
C ILE A 32 -5.14 1.57 19.22
N SER A 33 -6.46 1.56 19.02
CA SER A 33 -7.05 1.34 17.69
C SER A 33 -6.63 2.40 16.66
N TRP A 34 -6.42 3.64 17.08
CA TRP A 34 -5.90 4.70 16.21
C TRP A 34 -4.39 4.53 15.96
N ALA A 35 -3.64 4.12 16.97
CA ALA A 35 -2.23 3.75 16.83
C ALA A 35 -2.07 2.64 15.77
N MET A 36 -2.91 1.62 15.84
CA MET A 36 -2.92 0.50 14.89
C MET A 36 -3.21 0.94 13.45
N MET A 37 -4.14 1.90 13.27
CA MET A 37 -4.39 2.50 11.96
C MET A 37 -3.15 3.22 11.42
N VAL A 38 -2.49 4.06 12.24
CA VAL A 38 -1.30 4.81 11.83
C VAL A 38 -0.14 3.86 11.49
N ILE A 39 0.07 2.82 12.30
CA ILE A 39 1.05 1.77 12.04
C ILE A 39 0.76 1.10 10.69
N GLY A 40 -0.49 0.71 10.44
CA GLY A 40 -0.90 0.11 9.17
C GLY A 40 -0.71 1.06 7.97
N LEU A 41 -1.02 2.35 8.12
CA LEU A 41 -0.81 3.34 7.06
C LEU A 41 0.67 3.46 6.72
N LEU A 42 1.54 3.61 7.72
CA LEU A 42 2.98 3.76 7.53
C LEU A 42 3.65 2.50 6.95
N ILE A 43 3.29 1.33 7.45
CA ILE A 43 3.88 0.05 7.00
C ILE A 43 3.30 -0.38 5.65
N GLY A 44 2.05 -0.03 5.35
CA GLY A 44 1.43 -0.31 4.06
C GLY A 44 2.00 0.50 2.89
N LEU A 45 2.74 1.58 3.15
CA LEU A 45 3.36 2.40 2.10
C LEU A 45 4.44 1.62 1.32
N PRO A 46 5.40 0.94 1.99
CA PRO A 46 6.39 0.11 1.31
C PRO A 46 6.01 -1.36 1.22
N VAL A 47 5.16 -1.89 2.11
CA VAL A 47 4.85 -3.33 2.20
C VAL A 47 3.51 -3.65 1.55
N PHE A 48 3.45 -4.78 0.83
CA PHE A 48 2.19 -5.31 0.30
C PHE A 48 1.21 -5.65 1.43
N PHE A 49 -0.08 -5.57 1.14
CA PHE A 49 -1.14 -5.87 2.11
C PHE A 49 -0.91 -7.19 2.86
N GLU A 50 -0.70 -8.29 2.13
CA GLU A 50 -0.56 -9.63 2.71
C GLU A 50 0.69 -9.72 3.60
N VAL A 51 1.82 -9.22 3.12
CA VAL A 51 3.09 -9.26 3.87
C VAL A 51 3.02 -8.35 5.10
N GLY A 52 2.46 -7.15 4.97
CA GLY A 52 2.29 -6.20 6.07
C GLY A 52 1.31 -6.72 7.11
N PHE A 53 0.25 -7.40 6.68
CA PHE A 53 -0.72 -8.02 7.57
C PHE A 53 -0.08 -9.15 8.36
N VAL A 54 0.59 -10.10 7.70
CA VAL A 54 1.31 -11.21 8.36
C VAL A 54 2.37 -10.70 9.33
N LEU A 55 3.08 -9.64 8.98
CA LEU A 55 4.07 -9.00 9.85
C LEU A 55 3.45 -8.42 11.12
N LEU A 56 2.27 -7.81 11.01
CA LEU A 56 1.63 -7.10 12.12
C LEU A 56 0.74 -7.99 12.99
N ILE A 57 0.38 -9.19 12.54
CA ILE A 57 -0.41 -10.15 13.33
C ILE A 57 0.26 -10.50 14.68
N PRO A 58 1.55 -10.86 14.77
CA PRO A 58 2.21 -11.12 16.06
C PRO A 58 2.11 -9.95 17.05
N LEU A 59 2.26 -8.72 16.55
CA LEU A 59 2.10 -7.51 17.34
C LEU A 59 0.66 -7.37 17.84
N VAL A 60 -0.33 -7.61 16.98
CA VAL A 60 -1.75 -7.59 17.36
C VAL A 60 -2.02 -8.55 18.52
N PHE A 61 -1.55 -9.80 18.43
CA PHE A 61 -1.70 -10.78 19.51
C PHE A 61 -0.99 -10.34 20.79
N THR A 62 0.26 -9.87 20.66
CA THR A 62 1.06 -9.42 21.81
C THR A 62 0.38 -8.26 22.53
N LEU A 63 -0.15 -7.30 21.77
CA LEU A 63 -0.76 -6.11 22.32
C LEU A 63 -2.16 -6.38 22.86
N ALA A 64 -2.95 -7.25 22.20
CA ALA A 64 -4.23 -7.72 22.72
C ALA A 64 -4.09 -8.33 24.11
N ARG A 65 -3.09 -9.20 24.31
CA ARG A 65 -2.81 -9.81 25.62
C ARG A 65 -2.34 -8.80 26.66
N ARG A 66 -1.35 -7.97 26.31
CA ARG A 66 -0.77 -6.99 27.25
C ARG A 66 -1.78 -5.95 27.73
N THR A 67 -2.73 -5.59 26.88
CA THR A 67 -3.69 -4.50 27.16
C THR A 67 -5.10 -5.02 27.45
N SER A 68 -5.30 -6.35 27.41
CA SER A 68 -6.62 -7.00 27.53
C SER A 68 -7.67 -6.44 26.58
N THR A 69 -7.25 -5.92 25.43
CA THR A 69 -8.15 -5.38 24.40
C THR A 69 -8.56 -6.48 23.42
N PRO A 70 -9.84 -6.55 23.02
CA PRO A 70 -10.30 -7.45 21.97
C PRO A 70 -9.45 -7.35 20.70
N MET A 71 -9.02 -8.49 20.15
CA MET A 71 -8.15 -8.55 18.97
C MET A 71 -8.74 -7.80 17.77
N LEU A 72 -10.06 -7.84 17.62
CA LEU A 72 -10.77 -7.17 16.53
C LEU A 72 -10.60 -5.63 16.54
N LEU A 73 -10.43 -5.03 17.72
CA LEU A 73 -10.14 -3.59 17.87
C LEU A 73 -8.73 -3.20 17.42
N LEU A 74 -7.85 -4.18 17.23
CA LEU A 74 -6.47 -3.99 16.80
C LEU A 74 -6.28 -4.40 15.33
N ALA A 75 -6.85 -5.55 14.95
CA ALA A 75 -6.71 -6.14 13.62
C ALA A 75 -7.46 -5.34 12.54
N LEU A 76 -8.70 -4.91 12.81
CA LEU A 76 -9.50 -4.16 11.82
C LEU A 76 -8.85 -2.83 11.42
N PRO A 77 -8.36 -1.98 12.35
CA PRO A 77 -7.63 -0.78 11.96
C PRO A 77 -6.41 -1.03 11.09
N ILE A 78 -5.61 -2.08 11.39
CA ILE A 78 -4.47 -2.46 10.54
C ILE A 78 -4.95 -2.88 9.16
N GLY A 79 -5.94 -3.79 9.09
CA GLY A 79 -6.44 -4.30 7.82
C GLY A 79 -7.02 -3.20 6.94
N ALA A 80 -7.82 -2.29 7.53
CA ALA A 80 -8.37 -1.14 6.83
C ALA A 80 -7.27 -0.21 6.31
N ALA A 81 -6.30 0.14 7.18
CA ALA A 81 -5.19 1.00 6.81
C ALA A 81 -4.34 0.39 5.69
N LEU A 82 -3.87 -0.86 5.85
CA LEU A 82 -3.11 -1.57 4.82
C LEU A 82 -3.88 -1.67 3.51
N SER A 83 -5.19 -1.94 3.56
CA SER A 83 -6.04 -2.04 2.36
C SER A 83 -6.15 -0.69 1.64
N VAL A 84 -6.31 0.40 2.39
CA VAL A 84 -6.36 1.76 1.82
C VAL A 84 -5.03 2.11 1.18
N THR A 85 -3.91 1.92 1.88
CA THR A 85 -2.59 2.24 1.33
C THR A 85 -2.31 1.43 0.07
N HIS A 86 -2.65 0.15 0.08
CA HIS A 86 -2.52 -0.74 -1.07
C HIS A 86 -3.37 -0.29 -2.27
N ALA A 87 -4.62 0.13 -2.05
CA ALA A 87 -5.54 0.45 -3.13
C ALA A 87 -5.45 1.89 -3.63
N MET A 88 -4.98 2.85 -2.82
CA MET A 88 -5.11 4.27 -3.13
C MET A 88 -3.78 4.99 -3.31
N ILE A 89 -2.68 4.44 -2.82
CA ILE A 89 -1.40 5.15 -2.77
C ILE A 89 -0.39 4.45 -3.68
N PRO A 90 0.05 5.11 -4.77
CA PRO A 90 1.20 4.67 -5.55
C PRO A 90 2.38 4.47 -4.61
N PRO A 91 3.04 3.31 -4.69
CA PRO A 91 3.53 2.75 -5.95
C PRO A 91 3.00 1.36 -6.28
N HIS A 92 1.90 0.97 -5.67
CA HIS A 92 1.42 -0.39 -5.81
C HIS A 92 1.09 -0.70 -7.28
N PRO A 93 1.60 -1.79 -7.88
CA PRO A 93 1.48 -2.06 -9.32
C PRO A 93 0.12 -1.80 -9.97
N ALA A 94 -0.98 -2.15 -9.29
CA ALA A 94 -2.33 -1.88 -9.79
C ALA A 94 -2.61 -0.38 -9.95
N THR A 95 -2.21 0.41 -8.96
CA THR A 95 -2.37 1.87 -8.96
C THR A 95 -1.47 2.53 -9.99
N LEU A 96 -0.24 2.02 -10.20
CA LEU A 96 0.66 2.50 -11.24
C LEU A 96 0.15 2.19 -12.64
N LEU A 97 -0.47 1.01 -12.83
CA LEU A 97 -1.10 0.66 -14.09
C LEU A 97 -2.28 1.60 -14.39
N ALA A 98 -3.13 1.87 -13.40
CA ALA A 98 -4.24 2.81 -13.55
C ALA A 98 -3.77 4.24 -13.84
N LEU A 99 -2.74 4.72 -13.12
CA LEU A 99 -2.09 6.00 -13.39
C LEU A 99 -1.60 6.11 -14.83
N SER A 100 -0.94 5.06 -15.32
CA SER A 100 -0.44 4.99 -16.68
C SER A 100 -1.57 5.00 -17.71
N ALA A 101 -2.66 4.26 -17.45
CA ALA A 101 -3.82 4.20 -18.31
C ALA A 101 -4.59 5.54 -18.38
N TYR A 102 -4.54 6.34 -17.32
CA TYR A 102 -5.23 7.63 -17.23
C TYR A 102 -4.32 8.83 -17.51
N HIS A 103 -3.02 8.61 -17.77
CA HIS A 103 -2.01 9.67 -17.87
C HIS A 103 -2.03 10.64 -16.66
N ALA A 104 -2.31 10.11 -15.48
CA ALA A 104 -2.47 10.90 -14.26
C ALA A 104 -1.13 11.19 -13.58
N ASP A 105 -1.04 12.34 -12.90
CA ASP A 105 0.15 12.72 -12.15
C ASP A 105 0.28 11.89 -10.86
N THR A 106 1.43 11.26 -10.67
CA THR A 106 1.69 10.38 -9.53
C THR A 106 1.71 11.15 -8.21
N GLY A 107 2.29 12.36 -8.18
CA GLY A 107 2.41 13.15 -6.96
C GLY A 107 1.04 13.62 -6.44
N ARG A 108 0.19 14.12 -7.34
CA ARG A 108 -1.22 14.46 -7.04
C ARG A 108 -2.00 13.25 -6.58
N THR A 109 -1.77 12.09 -7.19
CA THR A 109 -2.46 10.85 -6.79
C THR A 109 -2.03 10.39 -5.40
N ILE A 110 -0.74 10.50 -5.05
CA ILE A 110 -0.27 10.28 -3.67
C ILE A 110 -0.94 11.26 -2.71
N PHE A 111 -0.96 12.55 -3.06
CA PHE A 111 -1.57 13.60 -2.22
C PHE A 111 -3.04 13.32 -1.94
N TRP A 112 -3.85 13.08 -2.97
CA TRP A 112 -5.26 12.73 -2.81
C TRP A 112 -5.46 11.37 -2.17
N GLY A 113 -4.60 10.39 -2.46
CA GLY A 113 -4.61 9.07 -1.85
C GLY A 113 -4.44 9.13 -0.33
N VAL A 114 -3.55 9.99 0.17
CA VAL A 114 -3.38 10.21 1.61
C VAL A 114 -4.55 10.99 2.21
N ILE A 115 -4.97 12.08 1.56
CA ILE A 115 -6.04 12.95 2.07
C ILE A 115 -7.39 12.24 2.13
N ILE A 116 -7.73 11.47 1.11
CA ILE A 116 -9.00 10.74 1.02
C ILE A 116 -8.88 9.38 1.71
N GLY A 117 -7.74 8.71 1.56
CA GLY A 117 -7.51 7.40 2.15
C GLY A 117 -7.49 7.43 3.68
N THR A 118 -6.88 8.44 4.30
CA THR A 118 -6.79 8.51 5.77
C THR A 118 -8.17 8.55 6.45
N PRO A 119 -9.14 9.40 6.02
CA PRO A 119 -10.52 9.34 6.50
C PRO A 119 -11.20 8.00 6.25
N ILE A 120 -10.99 7.37 5.08
CA ILE A 120 -11.56 6.05 4.79
C ILE A 120 -10.99 5.00 5.75
N ALA A 121 -9.69 5.01 5.99
CA ALA A 121 -9.03 4.11 6.95
C ALA A 121 -9.53 4.36 8.38
N ALA A 122 -9.81 5.61 8.75
CA ALA A 122 -10.38 5.95 10.05
C ALA A 122 -11.81 5.42 10.23
N LEU A 123 -12.65 5.58 9.20
CA LEU A 123 -14.03 5.10 9.19
C LEU A 123 -14.10 3.58 9.19
N ALA A 124 -13.41 2.93 8.26
CA ALA A 124 -13.40 1.47 8.10
C ALA A 124 -12.55 0.74 9.16
N GLY A 125 -11.61 1.43 9.80
CA GLY A 125 -10.71 0.89 10.81
C GLY A 125 -11.24 1.14 12.23
N PRO A 126 -10.68 2.11 12.98
CA PRO A 126 -10.98 2.30 14.40
C PRO A 126 -12.45 2.61 14.70
N ILE A 127 -13.15 3.37 13.85
CA ILE A 127 -14.56 3.72 14.08
C ILE A 127 -15.44 2.47 13.90
N TYR A 128 -15.29 1.78 12.77
CA TYR A 128 -16.02 0.53 12.51
C TYR A 128 -15.66 -0.57 13.51
N ALA A 129 -14.39 -0.69 13.89
CA ALA A 129 -13.95 -1.68 14.87
C ALA A 129 -14.63 -1.48 16.24
N LYS A 130 -14.74 -0.22 16.70
CA LYS A 130 -15.46 0.13 17.93
C LYS A 130 -16.96 -0.20 17.84
N PHE A 131 -17.54 -0.06 16.66
CA PHE A 131 -18.95 -0.39 16.42
C PHE A 131 -19.20 -1.90 16.41
N ILE A 132 -18.35 -2.69 15.75
CA ILE A 132 -18.60 -4.12 15.54
C ILE A 132 -18.12 -5.01 16.70
N THR A 133 -17.05 -4.61 17.40
CA THR A 133 -16.45 -5.43 18.46
C THR A 133 -17.43 -5.81 19.58
N PRO A 134 -18.25 -4.89 20.13
CA PRO A 134 -19.23 -5.25 21.16
C PRO A 134 -20.33 -6.20 20.65
N ARG A 135 -20.52 -6.31 19.34
CA ARG A 135 -21.57 -7.13 18.70
C ARG A 135 -21.10 -8.53 18.32
N ILE A 136 -19.80 -8.78 18.34
CA ILE A 136 -19.22 -10.08 18.03
C ILE A 136 -18.71 -10.67 19.34
N GLN A 137 -19.43 -11.66 19.85
CA GLN A 137 -18.88 -12.53 20.88
C GLN A 137 -17.86 -13.45 20.23
N ILE A 138 -16.58 -13.16 20.41
CA ILE A 138 -15.50 -14.04 19.95
C ILE A 138 -15.51 -15.25 20.89
N ALA A 139 -16.19 -16.31 20.47
CA ALA A 139 -16.17 -17.59 21.17
C ALA A 139 -14.80 -18.25 20.96
N GLY A 140 -14.01 -18.32 22.02
CA GLY A 140 -12.83 -19.19 22.09
C GLY A 140 -11.50 -18.48 21.78
N HIS A 141 -10.61 -18.54 22.76
CA HIS A 141 -9.17 -18.31 22.61
C HIS A 141 -8.60 -19.48 21.79
N ALA A 142 -8.72 -19.42 20.46
CA ALA A 142 -8.17 -20.44 19.59
C ALA A 142 -6.64 -20.32 19.62
N GLY A 143 -5.94 -21.42 19.91
CA GLY A 143 -4.47 -21.54 20.04
C GLY A 143 -3.61 -21.17 18.82
N LEU A 144 -4.11 -20.33 17.90
CA LEU A 144 -3.29 -19.57 16.97
C LEU A 144 -2.39 -18.57 17.72
N GLU A 145 -2.82 -18.04 18.86
CA GLU A 145 -2.04 -17.03 19.60
C GLU A 145 -0.65 -17.53 20.01
N ASP A 146 -0.53 -18.80 20.41
CA ASP A 146 0.73 -19.41 20.83
C ASP A 146 1.68 -19.69 19.66
N GLN A 147 1.15 -19.91 18.45
CA GLN A 147 1.96 -20.11 17.25
C GLN A 147 2.59 -18.80 16.74
N PHE A 148 1.97 -17.64 17.01
CA PHE A 148 2.45 -16.33 16.56
C PHE A 148 3.11 -15.50 17.67
N ALA A 149 2.98 -15.90 18.94
CA ALA A 149 3.61 -15.25 20.10
C ALA A 149 5.13 -15.42 20.18
N SER A 150 5.70 -16.37 19.45
CA SER A 150 7.05 -16.90 19.65
C SER A 150 8.09 -16.36 18.66
N LYS A 151 7.76 -15.38 17.80
CA LYS A 151 8.82 -14.67 17.08
C LYS A 151 9.46 -13.64 18.01
N ASP A 152 10.70 -13.92 18.39
CA ASP A 152 11.54 -13.03 19.18
C ASP A 152 11.49 -11.62 18.60
N VAL A 153 11.11 -10.65 19.44
CA VAL A 153 11.25 -9.23 19.11
C VAL A 153 12.74 -8.99 18.92
N HIS A 154 13.11 -8.43 17.77
CA HIS A 154 14.52 -8.12 17.50
C HIS A 154 15.11 -7.30 18.66
N GLU A 155 16.13 -7.83 19.35
CA GLU A 155 16.76 -7.14 20.50
C GLU A 155 17.46 -5.84 20.09
N ASN A 156 17.83 -5.76 18.81
CA ASN A 156 18.52 -4.63 18.21
C ASN A 156 17.60 -3.99 17.17
N LEU A 157 16.77 -3.04 17.62
CA LEU A 157 15.87 -2.29 16.74
C LEU A 157 16.57 -1.04 16.15
N PRO A 158 16.32 -0.69 14.87
CA PRO A 158 16.79 0.56 14.29
C PRO A 158 16.10 1.77 14.96
N PRO A 159 16.71 2.97 14.95
CA PRO A 159 16.04 4.16 15.47
C PRO A 159 14.78 4.50 14.68
N PHE A 160 13.69 4.81 15.37
CA PHE A 160 12.37 5.10 14.79
C PHE A 160 12.43 6.15 13.67
N SER A 161 13.13 7.27 13.90
CA SER A 161 13.25 8.36 12.93
C SER A 161 13.93 7.92 11.63
N ILE A 162 14.99 7.11 11.74
CA ILE A 162 15.74 6.59 10.61
C ILE A 162 14.88 5.61 9.81
N THR A 163 14.16 4.71 10.49
CA THR A 163 13.26 3.77 9.82
C THR A 163 12.14 4.49 9.08
N VAL A 164 11.45 5.43 9.73
CA VAL A 164 10.38 6.21 9.12
C VAL A 164 10.91 7.04 7.94
N LEU A 165 12.05 7.71 8.10
CA LEU A 165 12.67 8.49 7.01
C LEU A 165 13.07 7.59 5.84
N THR A 166 13.60 6.39 6.10
CA THR A 166 13.98 5.44 5.04
C THR A 166 12.76 4.97 4.25
N ILE A 167 11.66 4.66 4.93
CA ILE A 167 10.40 4.26 4.27
C ILE A 167 9.82 5.43 3.46
N LEU A 168 9.75 6.62 4.07
CA LEU A 168 9.17 7.79 3.44
C LEU A 168 10.08 8.40 2.37
N SER A 169 11.37 8.05 2.33
CA SER A 169 12.34 8.59 1.38
C SER A 169 11.85 8.53 -0.06
N ARG A 170 11.30 7.38 -0.47
CA ARG A 170 10.70 7.19 -1.79
C ARG A 170 9.64 8.26 -2.08
N PHE A 171 8.70 8.44 -1.16
CA PHE A 171 7.59 9.37 -1.32
C PHE A 171 8.09 10.81 -1.35
N LEU A 172 9.06 11.15 -0.50
CA LEU A 172 9.69 12.46 -0.49
C LEU A 172 10.37 12.76 -1.84
N LEU A 173 11.11 11.79 -2.40
CA LEU A 173 11.73 11.93 -3.71
C LEU A 173 10.70 12.12 -4.83
N MET A 174 9.62 11.32 -4.82
CA MET A 174 8.53 11.46 -5.81
C MET A 174 7.81 12.82 -5.72
N LEU A 175 7.58 13.31 -4.50
CA LEU A 175 7.00 14.64 -4.28
C LEU A 175 7.93 15.76 -4.77
N LEU A 176 9.24 15.61 -4.60
CA LEU A 176 10.23 16.56 -5.13
C LEU A 176 10.15 16.67 -6.66
N GLY A 177 9.96 15.55 -7.37
CA GLY A 177 9.73 15.59 -8.83
C GLY A 177 8.43 16.29 -9.21
N SER A 178 7.34 16.00 -8.48
CA SER A 178 6.02 16.60 -8.76
C SER A 178 5.99 18.13 -8.58
N VAL A 179 6.82 18.68 -7.68
CA VAL A 179 6.94 20.14 -7.49
C VAL A 179 8.08 20.77 -8.31
N ALA A 180 8.80 20.00 -9.12
CA ALA A 180 9.97 20.47 -9.87
C ALA A 180 9.65 21.67 -10.79
N ASP A 181 8.46 21.67 -11.41
CA ASP A 181 8.02 22.73 -12.31
C ASP A 181 7.55 23.99 -11.57
N LEU A 182 7.25 23.88 -10.26
CA LEU A 182 6.88 25.01 -9.41
C LEU A 182 8.10 25.73 -8.83
N VAL A 183 9.19 24.99 -8.62
CA VAL A 183 10.38 25.48 -7.91
C VAL A 183 11.52 25.80 -8.88
N SER A 184 11.54 25.21 -10.08
CA SER A 184 12.57 25.41 -11.10
C SER A 184 11.96 25.71 -12.46
N GLN A 185 12.67 26.47 -13.29
CA GLN A 185 12.23 26.78 -14.65
C GLN A 185 12.14 25.49 -15.49
N PRO A 186 11.02 25.24 -16.19
CA PRO A 186 10.88 24.09 -17.07
C PRO A 186 12.01 24.04 -18.11
N GLY A 187 12.68 22.89 -18.21
CA GLY A 187 13.81 22.68 -19.12
C GLY A 187 15.18 23.13 -18.60
N SER A 188 15.27 23.71 -17.40
CA SER A 188 16.57 23.93 -16.73
C SER A 188 17.20 22.60 -16.30
N THR A 189 18.54 22.55 -16.21
CA THR A 189 19.26 21.35 -15.73
C THR A 189 18.78 20.90 -14.35
N ALA A 190 18.47 21.85 -13.46
CA ALA A 190 17.91 21.57 -12.13
C ALA A 190 16.53 20.90 -12.22
N ASN A 191 15.65 21.39 -13.10
CA ASN A 191 14.32 20.81 -13.33
C ASN A 191 14.42 19.38 -13.88
N THR A 192 15.32 19.12 -14.84
CA THR A 192 15.55 17.76 -15.36
C THR A 192 16.05 16.80 -14.29
N ILE A 193 16.97 17.23 -13.42
CA ILE A 193 17.48 16.41 -12.31
C ILE A 193 16.36 16.11 -11.30
N LEU A 194 15.54 17.10 -10.95
CA LEU A 194 14.42 16.92 -10.02
C LEU A 194 13.38 15.94 -10.57
N HIS A 195 13.02 16.05 -11.85
CA HIS A 195 12.13 15.10 -12.53
C HIS A 195 12.73 13.70 -12.62
N PHE A 196 14.04 13.59 -12.86
CA PHE A 196 14.72 12.29 -12.89
C PHE A 196 14.71 11.61 -11.52
N ILE A 197 15.08 12.33 -10.46
CA ILE A 197 15.11 11.79 -9.09
C ILE A 197 13.69 11.47 -8.58
N GLY A 198 12.71 12.30 -8.93
CA GLY A 198 11.32 12.10 -8.54
C GLY A 198 10.54 11.14 -9.42
N ASN A 199 11.15 10.61 -10.48
CA ASN A 199 10.56 9.52 -11.25
C ASN A 199 10.31 8.32 -10.32
N THR A 200 9.12 7.70 -10.45
CA THR A 200 8.66 6.59 -9.61
C THR A 200 9.66 5.43 -9.51
N ASP A 201 10.32 5.08 -10.61
CA ASP A 201 11.25 3.96 -10.68
C ASP A 201 12.59 4.31 -10.04
N ILE A 202 13.10 5.52 -10.30
CA ILE A 202 14.35 6.03 -9.73
C ILE A 202 14.22 6.27 -8.23
N ALA A 203 13.15 6.93 -7.79
CA ALA A 203 12.86 7.16 -6.38
C ALA A 203 12.78 5.84 -5.59
N LEU A 204 12.18 4.81 -6.19
CA LEU A 204 12.12 3.49 -5.58
C LEU A 204 13.48 2.82 -5.52
N LEU A 205 14.25 2.86 -6.61
CA LEU A 205 15.59 2.31 -6.65
C LEU A 205 16.48 2.93 -5.57
N LEU A 206 16.46 4.27 -5.46
CA LEU A 206 17.23 5.00 -4.45
C LEU A 206 16.78 4.65 -3.02
N ALA A 207 15.48 4.57 -2.77
CA ALA A 207 14.95 4.17 -1.47
C ALA A 207 15.34 2.72 -1.10
N THR A 208 15.31 1.79 -2.06
CA THR A 208 15.74 0.41 -1.86
C THR A 208 17.24 0.33 -1.55
N ILE A 209 18.08 1.05 -2.29
CA ILE A 209 19.54 1.12 -2.02
C ILE A 209 19.80 1.69 -0.62
N LEU A 210 19.10 2.78 -0.26
CA LEU A 210 19.18 3.38 1.06
C LEU A 210 18.80 2.36 2.15
N SER A 211 17.76 1.55 1.91
CA SER A 211 17.35 0.50 2.86
C SER A 211 18.40 -0.59 3.05
N PHE A 212 19.14 -0.98 2.00
CA PHE A 212 20.22 -1.96 2.13
C PHE A 212 21.36 -1.45 3.02
N TYR A 213 21.63 -0.15 2.98
CA TYR A 213 22.63 0.45 3.85
C TYR A 213 22.10 0.63 5.28
N VAL A 214 20.98 1.33 5.42
CA VAL A 214 20.46 1.80 6.71
C VAL A 214 19.79 0.69 7.52
N LEU A 215 18.97 -0.13 6.87
CA LEU A 215 18.25 -1.23 7.51
C LEU A 215 18.98 -2.57 7.35
N GLY A 216 20.00 -2.64 6.49
CA GLY A 216 20.82 -3.84 6.28
C GLY A 216 22.19 -3.75 6.95
N GLN A 217 23.16 -3.14 6.26
CA GLN A 217 24.56 -3.13 6.69
C GLN A 217 24.76 -2.45 8.04
N ALA A 218 24.10 -1.31 8.29
CA ALA A 218 24.16 -0.61 9.58
C ALA A 218 23.51 -1.39 10.73
N ARG A 219 22.78 -2.48 10.43
CA ARG A 219 22.21 -3.43 11.40
C ARG A 219 23.00 -4.73 11.52
N GLY A 220 24.12 -4.85 10.82
CA GLY A 220 25.00 -6.03 10.89
C GLY A 220 24.65 -7.14 9.90
N PHE A 221 23.75 -6.91 8.93
CA PHE A 221 23.48 -7.92 7.90
C PHE A 221 24.64 -8.04 6.91
N SER A 222 25.06 -9.29 6.66
CA SER A 222 26.04 -9.59 5.63
C SER A 222 25.48 -9.32 4.23
N ARG A 223 26.37 -9.08 3.25
CA ARG A 223 25.98 -8.92 1.84
C ARG A 223 25.21 -10.14 1.32
N GLU A 224 25.60 -11.33 1.75
CA GLU A 224 24.92 -12.59 1.41
C GLU A 224 23.49 -12.64 1.97
N THR A 225 23.29 -12.14 3.19
CA THR A 225 21.95 -12.07 3.80
C THR A 225 21.04 -11.12 3.02
N ILE A 226 21.55 -9.93 2.66
CA ILE A 226 20.81 -8.96 1.85
C ILE A 226 20.48 -9.55 0.47
N LEU A 227 21.43 -10.25 -0.15
CA LEU A 227 21.21 -10.93 -1.43
C LEU A 227 20.13 -12.02 -1.31
N ARG A 228 20.16 -12.82 -0.25
CA ARG A 228 19.13 -13.83 0.01
C ARG A 228 17.74 -13.20 0.15
N PHE A 229 17.61 -12.15 0.95
CA PHE A 229 16.34 -11.42 1.09
C PHE A 229 15.84 -10.84 -0.24
N THR A 230 16.77 -10.33 -1.04
CA THR A 230 16.49 -9.81 -2.39
C THR A 230 15.95 -10.92 -3.31
N ASN A 231 16.53 -12.12 -3.26
CA ASN A 231 16.08 -13.28 -4.02
C ASN A 231 14.71 -13.79 -3.56
N GLU A 232 14.45 -13.84 -2.25
CA GLU A 232 13.14 -14.23 -1.70
C GLU A 232 12.01 -13.31 -2.19
N CYS A 233 12.31 -12.06 -2.52
CA CYS A 233 11.32 -11.11 -3.05
C CYS A 233 10.90 -11.41 -4.50
N LEU A 234 11.64 -12.23 -5.24
CA LEU A 234 11.34 -12.54 -6.64
C LEU A 234 10.06 -13.36 -6.78
N GLY A 235 9.82 -14.33 -5.89
CA GLY A 235 8.62 -15.16 -5.91
C GLY A 235 7.31 -14.36 -5.81
N PRO A 236 7.12 -13.57 -4.72
CA PRO A 236 5.96 -12.70 -4.59
C PRO A 236 5.84 -11.69 -5.73
N THR A 237 6.97 -11.15 -6.22
CA THR A 237 6.97 -10.22 -7.36
C THR A 237 6.48 -10.90 -8.64
N ALA A 238 6.87 -12.15 -8.90
CA ALA A 238 6.45 -12.90 -10.07
C ALA A 238 4.94 -13.13 -10.05
N LEU A 239 4.36 -13.49 -8.91
CA LEU A 239 2.91 -13.65 -8.75
C LEU A 239 2.16 -12.33 -9.03
N ILE A 240 2.64 -11.21 -8.51
CA ILE A 240 2.06 -9.89 -8.78
C ILE A 240 2.16 -9.55 -10.28
N MET A 241 3.30 -9.82 -10.91
CA MET A 241 3.50 -9.57 -12.33
C MET A 241 2.55 -10.41 -13.20
N LEU A 242 2.35 -11.68 -12.87
CA LEU A 242 1.39 -12.56 -13.54
C LEU A 242 -0.06 -12.05 -13.35
N LEU A 243 -0.41 -11.62 -12.14
CA LEU A 243 -1.76 -11.12 -11.83
C LEU A 243 -2.07 -9.81 -12.57
N VAL A 244 -1.12 -8.87 -12.59
CA VAL A 244 -1.25 -7.60 -13.32
C VAL A 244 -1.30 -7.87 -14.82
N GLY A 245 -0.43 -8.75 -15.34
CA GLY A 245 -0.41 -9.14 -16.75
C GLY A 245 -1.71 -9.82 -17.20
N ALA A 246 -2.22 -10.77 -16.42
CA ALA A 246 -3.50 -11.44 -16.70
C ALA A 246 -4.67 -10.45 -16.65
N GLY A 247 -4.75 -9.60 -15.63
CA GLY A 247 -5.80 -8.58 -15.52
C GLY A 247 -5.76 -7.54 -16.64
N GLY A 248 -4.57 -7.11 -17.05
CA GLY A 248 -4.37 -6.20 -18.18
C GLY A 248 -4.70 -6.84 -19.54
N GLY A 249 -4.30 -8.10 -19.75
CA GLY A 249 -4.65 -8.85 -20.96
C GLY A 249 -6.15 -9.10 -21.08
N PHE A 250 -6.81 -9.49 -19.99
CA PHE A 250 -8.27 -9.63 -19.93
C PHE A 250 -8.98 -8.30 -20.22
N ALA A 251 -8.48 -7.18 -19.67
CA ALA A 251 -9.01 -5.86 -19.98
C ALA A 251 -8.91 -5.53 -21.47
N ARG A 252 -7.79 -5.88 -22.11
CA ARG A 252 -7.57 -5.70 -23.55
C ARG A 252 -8.57 -6.52 -24.36
N GLU A 253 -8.76 -7.79 -24.03
CA GLU A 253 -9.72 -8.66 -24.70
C GLU A 253 -11.17 -8.15 -24.57
N LEU A 254 -11.55 -7.57 -23.42
CA LEU A 254 -12.87 -6.94 -23.25
C LEU A 254 -13.06 -5.70 -24.14
N VAL A 255 -11.98 -4.97 -24.41
CA VAL A 255 -12.01 -3.82 -25.33
C VAL A 255 -12.04 -4.31 -26.78
N ASP A 256 -11.20 -5.27 -27.14
CA ASP A 256 -11.04 -5.79 -28.51
C ASP A 256 -12.26 -6.61 -28.96
N SER A 257 -12.92 -7.34 -28.04
CA SER A 257 -14.20 -8.04 -28.30
C SER A 257 -15.40 -7.09 -28.50
N GLY A 258 -15.22 -5.79 -28.27
CA GLY A 258 -16.26 -4.78 -28.43
C GLY A 258 -17.28 -4.71 -27.29
N VAL A 259 -17.14 -5.53 -26.24
CA VAL A 259 -18.04 -5.53 -25.06
C VAL A 259 -17.99 -4.19 -24.31
N SER A 260 -16.84 -3.51 -24.32
CA SER A 260 -16.67 -2.19 -23.70
C SER A 260 -17.56 -1.10 -24.32
N LYS A 261 -17.90 -1.20 -25.62
CA LYS A 261 -18.58 -0.15 -26.37
C LYS A 261 -20.08 -0.02 -26.00
N PRO A 262 -20.89 -1.10 -25.98
CA PRO A 262 -22.26 -1.03 -25.45
C PRO A 262 -22.34 -0.60 -23.99
N ILE A 263 -21.39 -1.02 -23.15
CA ILE A 263 -21.33 -0.60 -21.74
C ILE A 263 -21.12 0.92 -21.64
N THR A 264 -20.22 1.45 -22.47
CA THR A 264 -19.94 2.88 -22.56
C THR A 264 -21.15 3.65 -23.11
N ASP A 265 -21.76 3.18 -24.20
CA ASP A 265 -22.92 3.82 -24.84
C ASP A 265 -24.14 3.85 -23.91
N LEU A 266 -24.38 2.77 -23.17
CA LEU A 266 -25.45 2.70 -22.16
C LEU A 266 -25.19 3.68 -21.00
N ALA A 267 -23.95 3.75 -20.52
CA ALA A 267 -23.58 4.64 -19.43
C ALA A 267 -23.66 6.13 -19.84
N LEU A 268 -23.22 6.46 -21.06
CA LEU A 268 -23.34 7.80 -21.64
C LEU A 268 -24.82 8.17 -21.87
N GLY A 269 -25.62 7.26 -22.41
CA GLY A 269 -27.07 7.47 -22.59
C GLY A 269 -27.83 7.66 -21.27
N ALA A 270 -27.40 6.97 -20.22
CA ALA A 270 -27.95 7.09 -18.87
C ALA A 270 -27.37 8.28 -18.06
N HIS A 271 -26.47 9.07 -18.64
CA HIS A 271 -25.79 10.21 -17.97
C HIS A 271 -25.13 9.82 -16.64
N VAL A 272 -24.62 8.59 -16.55
CA VAL A 272 -23.98 8.09 -15.33
C VAL A 272 -22.65 8.82 -15.15
N PRO A 273 -22.38 9.40 -13.97
CA PRO A 273 -21.09 10.02 -13.71
C PRO A 273 -19.95 9.01 -13.90
N LEU A 274 -18.89 9.42 -14.59
CA LEU A 274 -17.78 8.52 -14.97
C LEU A 274 -17.11 7.85 -13.76
N LEU A 275 -17.04 8.54 -12.63
CA LEU A 275 -16.55 7.99 -11.36
C LEU A 275 -17.43 6.83 -10.85
N VAL A 276 -18.75 6.94 -11.01
CA VAL A 276 -19.70 5.88 -10.62
C VAL A 276 -19.57 4.70 -11.57
N LEU A 277 -19.42 4.94 -12.88
CA LEU A 277 -19.16 3.89 -13.86
C LEU A 277 -17.87 3.13 -13.54
N ALA A 278 -16.77 3.84 -13.30
CA ALA A 278 -15.49 3.24 -12.94
C ALA A 278 -15.59 2.39 -11.67
N TRP A 279 -16.31 2.89 -10.66
CA TRP A 279 -16.57 2.17 -9.42
C TRP A 279 -17.41 0.91 -9.64
N LEU A 280 -18.50 0.99 -10.41
CA LEU A 280 -19.36 -0.16 -10.72
C LEU A 280 -18.59 -1.25 -11.47
N LEU A 281 -17.78 -0.87 -12.47
CA LEU A 281 -16.93 -1.81 -13.20
C LEU A 281 -15.93 -2.49 -12.27
N ALA A 282 -15.28 -1.72 -11.39
CA ALA A 282 -14.37 -2.28 -10.40
C ALA A 282 -15.10 -3.25 -9.46
N VAL A 283 -16.32 -2.94 -8.99
CA VAL A 283 -17.10 -3.82 -8.11
C VAL A 283 -17.49 -5.13 -8.81
N VAL A 284 -17.97 -5.06 -10.05
CA VAL A 284 -18.37 -6.23 -10.84
C VAL A 284 -17.22 -7.22 -11.03
N VAL A 285 -15.98 -6.72 -11.17
CA VAL A 285 -14.79 -7.57 -11.23
C VAL A 285 -14.34 -8.01 -9.84
N ARG A 286 -14.36 -7.11 -8.85
CA ARG A 286 -13.83 -7.34 -7.49
C ARG A 286 -14.59 -8.41 -6.73
N VAL A 287 -15.93 -8.41 -6.80
CA VAL A 287 -16.78 -9.34 -6.05
C VAL A 287 -16.50 -10.80 -6.43
N PRO A 288 -16.52 -11.20 -7.72
CA PRO A 288 -16.20 -12.57 -8.12
C PRO A 288 -14.70 -12.88 -8.10
N ALA A 289 -13.82 -11.95 -8.49
CA ALA A 289 -12.39 -12.23 -8.61
C ALA A 289 -11.64 -12.18 -7.26
N GLY A 290 -12.20 -11.53 -6.24
CA GLY A 290 -11.59 -11.43 -4.90
C GLY A 290 -10.28 -10.64 -4.83
N SER A 291 -9.75 -10.10 -5.95
CA SER A 291 -8.45 -9.40 -6.05
C SER A 291 -8.59 -7.93 -6.45
N ALA A 292 -7.95 -7.04 -5.68
CA ALA A 292 -8.06 -5.59 -5.87
C ALA A 292 -7.25 -5.17 -7.08
N THR A 293 -6.09 -5.82 -7.26
CA THR A 293 -5.19 -5.64 -8.39
C THR A 293 -5.89 -5.95 -9.71
N VAL A 294 -6.63 -7.07 -9.79
CA VAL A 294 -7.35 -7.46 -11.01
C VAL A 294 -8.52 -6.51 -11.27
N ALA A 295 -9.31 -6.21 -10.25
CA ALA A 295 -10.44 -5.30 -10.40
C ALA A 295 -10.00 -3.91 -10.89
N MET A 296 -8.92 -3.38 -10.31
CA MET A 296 -8.38 -2.09 -10.68
C MET A 296 -7.77 -2.10 -12.09
N SER A 297 -6.97 -3.11 -12.43
CA SER A 297 -6.36 -3.20 -13.77
C SER A 297 -7.39 -3.34 -14.87
N THR A 298 -8.44 -4.13 -14.65
CA THR A 298 -9.54 -4.28 -15.60
C THR A 298 -10.38 -3.00 -15.71
N ALA A 299 -10.79 -2.41 -14.59
CA ALA A 299 -11.58 -1.19 -14.60
C ALA A 299 -10.81 -0.03 -15.25
N SER A 300 -9.51 0.14 -14.94
CA SER A 300 -8.70 1.19 -15.56
C SER A 300 -8.46 0.97 -17.04
N GLY A 301 -8.31 -0.28 -17.49
CA GLY A 301 -8.18 -0.61 -18.91
C GLY A 301 -9.44 -0.27 -19.72
N ILE A 302 -10.62 -0.42 -19.13
CA ILE A 302 -11.90 -0.09 -19.78
C ILE A 302 -12.17 1.42 -19.75
N VAL A 303 -11.97 2.06 -18.59
CA VAL A 303 -12.30 3.48 -18.39
C VAL A 303 -11.29 4.42 -19.05
N GLY A 304 -10.03 4.03 -19.18
CA GLY A 304 -8.98 4.88 -19.73
C GLY A 304 -9.29 5.40 -21.15
N PRO A 305 -9.63 4.53 -22.10
CA PRO A 305 -10.07 4.96 -23.43
C PRO A 305 -11.31 5.86 -23.41
N ILE A 306 -12.24 5.67 -22.47
CA ILE A 306 -13.45 6.49 -22.34
C ILE A 306 -13.10 7.92 -21.92
N LEU A 307 -12.21 8.07 -20.93
CA LEU A 307 -11.71 9.36 -20.44
C LEU A 307 -11.08 10.21 -21.57
N LEU A 308 -10.37 9.58 -22.50
CA LEU A 308 -9.72 10.26 -23.62
C LEU A 308 -10.71 10.80 -24.66
N HIS A 309 -11.93 10.25 -24.71
CA HIS A 309 -12.98 10.65 -25.66
C HIS A 309 -14.13 11.44 -25.01
N SER A 310 -14.27 11.40 -23.68
CA SER A 310 -15.24 12.21 -22.95
C SER A 310 -14.66 13.60 -22.69
N HIS A 311 -14.94 14.55 -23.58
CA HIS A 311 -14.79 15.97 -23.25
C HIS A 311 -15.86 16.35 -22.22
N GLY A 312 -15.45 16.44 -20.94
CA GLY A 312 -16.25 16.91 -19.82
C GLY A 312 -15.34 17.37 -18.69
#